data_AF-U7NKW7-F1
#
_entry.id   AF-U7NKW7-F1
#
_cell.length_a   1.000
_cell.length_b   1.000
_cell.length_c   1.000
_cell.angle_alpha   90.00
_cell.angle_beta   90.00
_cell.angle_gamma   90.00
#
_symmetry.space_group_name_H-M   'P 1'
#
loop_
_entity.id
_entity.type
_entity.pdbx_description
1 polymer ?
#
loop_
_entity_poly.entity_id
_entity_poly.type
_entity_poly.pdbx_seq_one_letter_code
_entity_poly.pdbx_strand_id
1 'polypeptide(L)'
;MIGMMAKEAEEKSASNEQKSRHTLRLSFWEQTLEAFGRSNCSLFNNISPAKDHWLNAGSGISGMGYQLIFDKNEVRVGLSMQSSRAEANRFVFDRLQTMKSQIETAFGNELVWLPLPDKIACRIQYEKPVDGYNKANWPEMIEWLVEHMTRLEKALSGPLDKVRQELRTTNFSKEPGAGHDA
;
A
#
# COMPACT_ATOMS: atom_id res chain seq x y z
N MET A 1 -45.64 13.62 -0.27
CA MET A 1 -44.55 14.51 0.19
C MET A 1 -43.63 13.90 1.28
N ILE A 2 -43.62 12.58 1.50
CA ILE A 2 -42.80 11.96 2.57
C ILE A 2 -41.39 11.53 2.08
N GLY A 3 -41.21 11.34 0.77
CA GLY A 3 -39.93 10.85 0.21
C GLY A 3 -38.77 11.85 0.22
N MET A 4 -39.02 13.16 0.21
CA MET A 4 -37.95 14.19 0.20
C MET A 4 -37.30 14.38 1.58
N MET A 5 -38.08 14.33 2.66
CA MET A 5 -37.55 14.51 4.02
C MET A 5 -36.67 13.33 4.47
N ALA A 6 -37.02 12.10 4.10
CA ALA A 6 -36.19 10.92 4.38
C ALA A 6 -34.87 10.97 3.60
N LYS A 7 -34.94 11.35 2.31
CA LYS A 7 -33.76 11.51 1.45
C LYS A 7 -32.81 12.61 1.98
N GLU A 8 -33.33 13.76 2.39
CA GLU A 8 -32.51 14.83 2.97
C GLU A 8 -31.88 14.45 4.32
N ALA A 9 -32.57 13.66 5.14
CA ALA A 9 -32.04 13.17 6.42
C ALA A 9 -30.92 12.13 6.20
N GLU A 10 -31.08 11.22 5.24
CA GLU A 10 -30.06 10.25 4.83
C GLU A 10 -28.84 10.93 4.20
N GLU A 11 -29.04 11.94 3.34
CA GLU A 11 -27.94 12.71 2.75
C GLU A 11 -27.15 13.50 3.82
N LYS A 12 -27.84 14.08 4.81
CA LYS A 12 -27.21 14.79 5.94
C LYS A 12 -26.45 13.84 6.87
N SER A 13 -27.01 12.67 7.19
CA SER A 13 -26.35 11.68 8.04
C SER A 13 -25.12 11.09 7.35
N ALA A 14 -25.21 10.73 6.07
CA ALA A 14 -24.08 10.26 5.27
C ALA A 14 -22.97 11.33 5.16
N SER A 15 -23.33 12.60 4.95
CA SER A 15 -22.37 13.70 4.92
C SER A 15 -21.61 13.88 6.24
N ASN A 16 -22.31 13.78 7.37
CA ASN A 16 -21.69 13.88 8.69
C ASN A 16 -20.79 12.68 9.00
N GLU A 17 -21.19 11.46 8.63
CA GLU A 17 -20.37 10.27 8.80
C GLU A 17 -19.08 10.36 7.96
N GLN A 18 -19.18 10.81 6.70
CA GLN A 18 -18.01 11.00 5.85
C GLN A 18 -17.04 12.05 6.42
N LYS A 19 -17.55 13.17 6.93
CA LYS A 19 -16.73 14.19 7.61
C LYS A 19 -16.03 13.61 8.83
N SER A 20 -16.74 12.82 9.64
CA SER A 20 -16.17 12.14 10.81
C SER A 20 -15.01 11.21 10.42
N ARG A 21 -15.18 10.40 9.36
CA ARG A 21 -14.14 9.49 8.86
C ARG A 21 -12.91 10.22 8.32
N HIS A 22 -13.11 11.32 7.60
CA HIS A 22 -12.00 12.13 7.09
C HIS A 22 -11.18 12.75 8.22
N THR A 23 -11.85 13.33 9.23
CA THR A 23 -11.19 13.89 10.41
C THR A 23 -10.43 12.81 11.17
N LEU A 24 -11.04 11.63 11.34
CA LEU A 24 -10.42 10.49 12.02
C LEU A 24 -9.13 10.02 11.32
N ARG A 25 -9.13 9.91 9.99
CA ARG A 25 -7.94 9.50 9.22
C ARG A 25 -6.85 10.56 9.26
N LEU A 26 -7.20 11.84 9.13
CA LEU A 26 -6.23 12.92 9.25
C LEU A 26 -5.51 12.86 10.61
N SER A 27 -6.25 12.77 11.71
CA SER A 27 -5.66 12.69 13.06
C SER A 27 -4.82 11.43 13.28
N PHE A 28 -5.19 10.30 12.67
CA PHE A 28 -4.39 9.07 12.75
C PHE A 28 -3.08 9.23 11.96
N TRP A 29 -3.16 9.77 10.74
CA TRP A 29 -1.99 9.96 9.89
C TRP A 29 -1.04 11.02 10.43
N GLU A 30 -1.53 12.09 11.05
CA GLU A 30 -0.69 13.08 11.76
C GLU A 30 0.21 12.39 12.79
N GLN A 31 -0.37 11.59 13.69
CA GLN A 31 0.38 10.87 14.72
C GLN A 31 1.30 9.79 14.13
N THR A 32 0.84 9.09 13.08
CA THR A 32 1.64 8.08 12.39
C THR A 32 2.89 8.70 11.76
N LEU A 33 2.73 9.82 11.06
CA LEU A 33 3.83 10.53 10.40
C LEU A 33 4.80 11.15 11.41
N GLU A 34 4.30 11.66 12.54
CA GLU A 34 5.13 12.10 13.65
C GLU A 34 6.00 10.96 14.20
N ALA A 35 5.41 9.76 14.37
CA ALA A 35 6.15 8.58 14.81
C ALA A 35 7.20 8.12 13.78
N PHE A 36 6.88 8.13 12.48
CA PHE A 36 7.85 7.85 11.42
C PHE A 36 9.00 8.85 11.42
N GLY A 37 8.73 10.15 11.61
CA GLY A 37 9.75 11.20 11.69
C GLY A 37 10.72 11.05 12.87
N ARG A 38 10.35 10.26 13.89
CA ARG A 38 11.22 9.89 15.03
C ARG A 38 11.89 8.52 14.86
N SER A 39 11.56 7.79 13.81
CA SER A 39 12.04 6.44 13.56
C SER A 39 13.27 6.42 12.62
N ASN A 40 13.83 5.23 12.40
CA ASN A 40 14.90 5.03 11.41
C ASN A 40 14.36 4.86 9.97
N CYS A 41 13.04 4.91 9.75
CA CYS A 41 12.43 4.77 8.43
C CYS A 41 12.08 6.13 7.85
N SER A 42 12.85 6.57 6.85
CA SER A 42 12.69 7.90 6.24
C SER A 42 11.65 7.95 5.10
N LEU A 43 10.99 6.83 4.77
CA LEU A 43 10.06 6.71 3.64
C LEU A 43 8.94 7.77 3.68
N PHE A 44 8.48 8.12 4.88
CA PHE A 44 7.31 8.97 5.09
C PHE A 44 7.63 10.40 5.56
N ASN A 45 8.91 10.79 5.63
CA ASN A 45 9.32 12.09 6.17
C ASN A 45 8.79 13.30 5.38
N ASN A 46 8.47 13.11 4.09
CA ASN A 46 7.98 14.17 3.20
C ASN A 46 6.52 13.95 2.78
N ILE A 47 5.78 13.11 3.50
CA ILE A 47 4.37 12.81 3.21
C ILE A 47 3.49 13.61 4.17
N SER A 48 2.44 14.22 3.62
CA SER A 48 1.42 14.92 4.42
C SER A 48 0.28 13.99 4.80
N PRO A 49 -0.39 14.23 5.95
CA PRO A 49 -1.63 13.54 6.30
C PRO A 49 -2.69 13.66 5.19
N ALA A 50 -3.46 12.60 4.97
CA ALA A 50 -4.48 12.54 3.92
C ALA A 50 -5.86 12.16 4.48
N LYS A 51 -6.92 12.40 3.69
CA LYS A 51 -8.29 11.96 4.01
C LYS A 51 -8.56 10.50 3.61
N ASP A 52 -7.67 9.96 2.78
CA ASP A 52 -7.71 8.57 2.34
C ASP A 52 -7.30 7.62 3.47
N HIS A 53 -7.73 6.36 3.34
CA HIS A 53 -7.36 5.28 4.25
C HIS A 53 -5.97 4.71 3.96
N TRP A 54 -5.21 5.34 3.05
CA TRP A 54 -3.87 4.92 2.69
C TRP A 54 -2.91 6.09 2.67
N LEU A 55 -1.62 5.78 2.84
CA LEU A 55 -0.50 6.65 2.48
C LEU A 55 0.49 5.86 1.63
N ASN A 56 1.09 6.52 0.64
CA ASN A 56 2.05 5.89 -0.26
C ASN A 56 3.40 6.60 -0.19
N ALA A 57 4.48 5.83 -0.10
CA ALA A 57 5.86 6.29 -0.24
C ALA A 57 6.53 5.65 -1.45
N GLY A 58 7.47 6.35 -2.08
CA GLY A 58 8.17 5.84 -3.26
C GLY A 58 9.12 4.69 -2.91
N SER A 59 9.16 3.66 -3.75
CA SER A 59 10.17 2.58 -3.66
C SER A 59 11.44 2.86 -4.49
N GLY A 60 11.47 3.98 -5.23
CA GLY A 60 12.48 4.26 -6.25
C GLY A 60 12.18 3.64 -7.63
N ILE A 61 11.08 2.90 -7.79
CA ILE A 61 10.57 2.41 -9.07
C ILE A 61 9.20 3.04 -9.34
N SER A 62 9.02 3.67 -10.51
CA SER A 62 7.75 4.30 -10.89
C SER A 62 6.61 3.28 -10.92
N GLY A 63 5.48 3.64 -10.31
CA GLY A 63 4.32 2.75 -10.18
C GLY A 63 4.45 1.68 -9.10
N MET A 64 5.61 1.58 -8.42
CA MET A 64 5.81 0.64 -7.31
C MET A 64 6.04 1.46 -6.04
N GLY A 65 5.10 1.41 -5.10
CA GLY A 65 5.14 2.24 -3.88
C GLY A 65 4.96 1.41 -2.63
N TYR A 66 5.67 1.77 -1.57
CA TYR A 66 5.33 1.33 -0.23
C TYR A 66 4.00 1.94 0.17
N GLN A 67 3.17 1.17 0.86
CA GLN A 67 1.82 1.57 1.23
C GLN A 67 1.54 1.26 2.70
N LEU A 68 0.94 2.22 3.40
CA LEU A 68 0.28 2.03 4.69
C LEU A 68 -1.22 2.04 4.46
N ILE A 69 -1.95 1.16 5.14
CA ILE A 69 -3.43 1.17 5.19
C ILE A 69 -3.87 1.32 6.64
N PHE A 70 -4.89 2.15 6.84
CA PHE A 70 -5.61 2.30 8.08
C PHE A 70 -7.12 2.19 7.83
N ASP A 71 -7.68 1.06 8.23
CA ASP A 71 -9.10 0.77 8.13
C ASP A 71 -9.70 0.49 9.51
N LYS A 72 -11.03 0.30 9.54
CA LYS A 72 -11.76 0.02 10.77
C LYS A 72 -11.30 -1.28 11.44
N ASN A 73 -10.97 -2.29 10.64
CA ASN A 73 -10.74 -3.66 11.12
C ASN A 73 -9.29 -4.12 10.99
N GLU A 74 -8.43 -3.33 10.34
CA GLU A 74 -7.03 -3.69 10.11
C GLU A 74 -6.13 -2.45 9.96
N VAL A 75 -4.85 -2.69 10.20
CA VAL A 75 -3.75 -1.86 9.67
C VAL A 75 -2.84 -2.75 8.84
N ARG A 76 -2.22 -2.16 7.81
CA ARG A 76 -1.41 -2.92 6.84
C ARG A 76 -0.18 -2.15 6.40
N VAL A 77 0.89 -2.89 6.19
CA VAL A 77 2.08 -2.45 5.45
C VAL A 77 2.21 -3.26 4.17
N GLY A 78 2.69 -2.66 3.09
CA GLY A 78 2.89 -3.40 1.85
C GLY A 78 3.67 -2.67 0.78
N LEU A 79 3.90 -3.38 -0.32
CA LEU A 79 4.36 -2.85 -1.60
C LEU A 79 3.24 -3.03 -2.62
N SER A 80 2.82 -1.92 -3.21
CA SER A 80 1.78 -1.85 -4.24
C SER A 80 2.42 -1.61 -5.60
N MET A 81 2.11 -2.44 -6.59
CA MET A 81 2.62 -2.37 -7.97
C MET A 81 1.48 -2.01 -8.91
N GLN A 82 1.34 -0.73 -9.23
CA GLN A 82 0.19 -0.13 -9.92
C GLN A 82 0.62 0.77 -11.10
N SER A 83 1.73 0.44 -11.77
CA SER A 83 2.11 1.10 -13.01
C SER A 83 1.01 0.94 -14.06
N SER A 84 0.86 1.90 -14.97
CA SER A 84 -0.06 1.78 -16.12
C SER A 84 0.29 0.61 -17.05
N ARG A 85 1.50 0.07 -16.93
CA ARG A 85 2.01 -1.06 -17.72
C ARG A 85 1.87 -2.35 -16.90
N ALA A 86 0.82 -3.12 -17.17
CA ALA A 86 0.53 -4.38 -16.47
C ALA A 86 1.72 -5.36 -16.55
N GLU A 87 2.41 -5.41 -17.68
CA GLU A 87 3.61 -6.23 -17.89
C GLU A 87 4.74 -5.89 -16.91
N ALA A 88 4.94 -4.60 -16.62
CA ALA A 88 5.95 -4.14 -15.68
C ALA A 88 5.57 -4.53 -14.24
N ASN A 89 4.29 -4.42 -13.88
CA ASN A 89 3.80 -4.86 -12.56
C ASN A 89 4.02 -6.37 -12.40
N ARG A 90 3.67 -7.15 -13.43
CA ARG A 90 3.86 -8.61 -13.42
C ARG A 90 5.33 -8.99 -13.35
N PHE A 91 6.17 -8.35 -14.14
CA PHE A 91 7.62 -8.57 -14.12
C PHE A 91 8.22 -8.34 -12.73
N VAL A 92 7.90 -7.20 -12.10
CA VAL A 92 8.40 -6.88 -10.75
C VAL A 92 7.89 -7.90 -9.74
N PHE A 93 6.59 -8.23 -9.78
CA PHE A 93 6.00 -9.21 -8.87
C PHE A 93 6.68 -10.58 -9.01
N ASP A 94 6.77 -11.12 -10.22
CA ASP A 94 7.33 -12.45 -10.48
C ASP A 94 8.80 -12.50 -10.05
N ARG A 95 9.57 -11.43 -10.29
CA ARG A 95 10.97 -11.33 -9.83
C ARG A 95 11.10 -11.26 -8.31
N LEU A 96 10.25 -10.50 -7.63
CA LEU A 96 10.25 -10.50 -6.16
C LEU A 96 9.83 -11.86 -5.61
N GLN A 97 8.91 -12.56 -6.29
CA GLN A 97 8.43 -13.88 -5.88
C GLN A 97 9.53 -14.96 -5.97
N THR A 98 10.47 -14.87 -6.91
CA THR A 98 11.64 -15.79 -6.93
C THR A 98 12.55 -15.62 -5.71
N MET A 99 12.51 -14.45 -5.06
CA MET A 99 13.24 -14.13 -3.84
C MET A 99 12.37 -14.23 -2.58
N LYS A 100 11.17 -14.82 -2.67
CA LYS A 100 10.17 -14.86 -1.58
C LYS A 100 10.76 -15.33 -0.25
N SER A 101 11.42 -16.50 -0.23
CA SER A 101 11.98 -17.08 1.00
C SER A 101 13.01 -16.16 1.66
N GLN A 102 13.87 -15.50 0.86
CA GLN A 102 14.83 -14.51 1.35
C GLN A 102 14.12 -13.30 1.95
N ILE A 103 13.11 -12.76 1.25
CA ILE A 103 12.36 -11.58 1.67
C ILE A 103 11.60 -11.86 2.97
N GLU A 104 10.88 -12.97 3.07
CA GLU A 104 10.12 -13.35 4.28
C GLU A 104 11.04 -13.63 5.47
N THR A 105 12.21 -14.22 5.23
CA THR A 105 13.24 -14.42 6.28
C THR A 105 13.77 -13.08 6.78
N ALA A 106 14.12 -12.15 5.88
CA ALA A 106 14.62 -10.83 6.24
C ALA A 106 13.52 -9.96 6.88
N PHE A 107 12.28 -10.09 6.42
CA PHE A 107 11.13 -9.43 6.99
C PHE A 107 10.80 -9.98 8.37
N GLY A 108 10.93 -11.30 8.57
CA GLY A 108 10.69 -12.04 9.81
C GLY A 108 9.25 -12.48 10.02
N ASN A 109 8.41 -12.46 8.98
CA ASN A 109 7.05 -13.00 8.97
C ASN A 109 6.70 -13.50 7.56
N GLU A 110 5.69 -14.35 7.45
CA GLU A 110 5.10 -14.68 6.16
C GLU A 110 4.36 -13.48 5.57
N LEU A 111 4.55 -13.24 4.27
CA LEU A 111 3.89 -12.17 3.54
C LEU A 111 2.74 -12.74 2.73
N VAL A 112 1.71 -11.93 2.51
CA VAL A 112 0.63 -12.24 1.59
C VAL A 112 1.00 -11.70 0.20
N TRP A 113 1.13 -12.61 -0.76
CA TRP A 113 1.51 -12.32 -2.14
C TRP A 113 0.29 -12.40 -3.04
N LEU A 114 -0.16 -11.26 -3.56
CA LEU A 114 -1.39 -11.14 -4.35
C LEU A 114 -1.06 -10.78 -5.80
N PRO A 115 -0.93 -11.78 -6.71
CA PRO A 115 -0.93 -11.53 -8.13
C PRO A 115 -2.37 -11.23 -8.55
N LEU A 116 -2.65 -10.02 -9.04
CA LEU A 116 -3.94 -9.74 -9.67
C LEU A 116 -3.75 -9.80 -11.19
N PRO A 117 -4.16 -10.89 -11.86
CA PRO A 117 -4.01 -11.03 -13.31
C PRO A 117 -5.00 -10.15 -14.08
N ASP A 118 -6.20 -9.90 -13.55
CA ASP A 118 -7.29 -9.19 -14.24
C ASP A 118 -7.36 -7.69 -13.89
N LYS A 119 -6.59 -7.25 -12.89
CA LYS A 119 -6.49 -5.85 -12.48
C LYS A 119 -5.03 -5.46 -12.51
N ILE A 120 -4.75 -4.22 -12.91
CA ILE A 120 -3.39 -3.69 -13.10
C ILE A 120 -2.50 -3.80 -11.83
N ALA A 121 -3.05 -4.05 -10.64
CA ALA A 121 -2.34 -3.93 -9.38
C ALA A 121 -1.83 -5.25 -8.78
N CYS A 122 -0.53 -5.51 -8.70
CA CYS A 122 0.01 -6.60 -7.86
C CYS A 122 0.36 -6.07 -6.45
N ARG A 123 0.29 -6.91 -5.40
CA ARG A 123 0.62 -6.47 -4.03
C ARG A 123 1.36 -7.53 -3.23
N ILE A 124 2.23 -7.06 -2.34
CA ILE A 124 2.88 -7.85 -1.29
C ILE A 124 2.56 -7.13 0.01
N GLN A 125 1.97 -7.82 0.98
CA GLN A 125 1.44 -7.15 2.17
C GLN A 125 1.54 -7.98 3.45
N TYR A 126 1.48 -7.29 4.58
CA TYR A 126 1.34 -7.85 5.91
C TYR A 126 0.33 -7.00 6.68
N GLU A 127 -0.67 -7.65 7.29
CA GLU A 127 -1.78 -6.99 7.97
C GLU A 127 -1.91 -7.45 9.43
N LYS A 128 -2.44 -6.57 10.26
CA LYS A 128 -2.81 -6.86 11.65
C LYS A 128 -4.28 -6.49 11.86
N PRO A 129 -5.14 -7.45 12.26
CA PRO A 129 -6.51 -7.16 12.68
C PRO A 129 -6.52 -6.26 13.92
N VAL A 130 -7.34 -5.20 13.88
CA VAL A 130 -7.47 -4.22 14.97
C VAL A 130 -8.90 -3.66 15.02
N ASP A 131 -9.25 -2.95 16.09
CA ASP A 131 -10.33 -1.97 16.05
C ASP A 131 -9.73 -0.57 15.88
N GLY A 132 -9.69 -0.11 14.63
CA GLY A 132 -9.04 1.13 14.24
C GLY A 132 -9.82 2.39 14.61
N TYR A 133 -11.12 2.29 14.87
CA TYR A 133 -11.92 3.46 15.27
C TYR A 133 -11.88 3.70 16.78
N ASN A 134 -11.40 2.73 17.54
CA ASN A 134 -11.04 2.93 18.94
C ASN A 134 -9.67 3.62 19.06
N LYS A 135 -9.69 4.92 19.37
CA LYS A 135 -8.47 5.73 19.51
C LYS A 135 -7.50 5.24 20.59
N ALA A 136 -7.98 4.48 21.59
CA ALA A 136 -7.10 3.90 22.61
C ALA A 136 -6.09 2.89 22.02
N ASN A 137 -6.39 2.30 20.86
CA ASN A 137 -5.53 1.33 20.19
C ASN A 137 -4.47 1.97 19.30
N TRP A 138 -4.60 3.28 19.02
CA TRP A 138 -3.75 3.96 18.03
C TRP A 138 -2.26 3.90 18.35
N PRO A 139 -1.80 4.09 19.61
CA PRO A 139 -0.37 3.99 19.91
C PRO A 139 0.23 2.64 19.49
N GLU A 140 -0.44 1.53 19.83
CA GLU A 140 -0.01 0.18 19.47
C GLU A 140 -0.05 -0.07 17.96
N MET A 141 -1.08 0.44 17.27
CA MET A 141 -1.18 0.35 15.82
C MET A 141 -0.06 1.12 15.11
N ILE A 142 0.25 2.33 15.59
CA ILE A 142 1.29 3.18 15.01
C ILE A 142 2.66 2.57 15.23
N GLU A 143 2.94 2.07 16.44
CA GLU A 143 4.18 1.34 16.72
C GLU A 143 4.34 0.14 15.79
N TRP A 144 3.26 -0.65 15.61
CA TRP A 144 3.25 -1.78 14.71
C TRP A 144 3.52 -1.37 13.25
N LEU A 145 2.90 -0.29 12.77
CA LEU A 145 3.11 0.24 11.40
C LEU A 145 4.56 0.68 11.19
N VAL A 146 5.14 1.42 12.15
CA VAL A 146 6.53 1.88 12.08
C VAL A 146 7.49 0.70 12.07
N GLU A 147 7.31 -0.27 12.97
CA GLU A 147 8.15 -1.46 13.06
C GLU A 147 8.11 -2.26 11.75
N HIS A 148 6.92 -2.63 11.30
CA HIS A 148 6.76 -3.54 10.16
C HIS A 148 7.08 -2.86 8.83
N MET A 149 6.80 -1.56 8.69
CA MET A 149 7.24 -0.84 7.49
C MET A 149 8.75 -0.69 7.44
N THR A 150 9.42 -0.44 8.57
CA THR A 150 10.88 -0.39 8.65
C THR A 150 11.50 -1.74 8.27
N ARG A 151 10.93 -2.85 8.75
CA ARG A 151 11.39 -4.21 8.40
C ARG A 151 11.13 -4.54 6.93
N LEU A 152 9.96 -4.16 6.41
CA LEU A 152 9.58 -4.40 5.03
C LEU A 152 10.48 -3.65 4.05
N GLU A 153 10.76 -2.36 4.32
CA GLU A 153 11.66 -1.53 3.52
C GLU A 153 13.07 -2.14 3.45
N LYS A 154 13.62 -2.53 4.60
CA LYS A 154 14.93 -3.20 4.66
C LYS A 154 14.94 -4.51 3.88
N ALA A 155 13.93 -5.35 4.04
CA ALA A 155 13.82 -6.65 3.38
C ALA A 155 13.70 -6.53 1.85
N LEU A 156 13.03 -5.47 1.37
CA LEU A 156 12.78 -5.25 -0.06
C LEU A 156 13.81 -4.37 -0.76
N SER A 157 14.57 -3.53 -0.04
CA SER A 157 15.54 -2.58 -0.62
C SER A 157 16.50 -3.24 -1.64
N GLY A 158 17.23 -4.27 -1.22
CA GLY A 158 18.17 -5.02 -2.08
C GLY A 158 17.49 -5.74 -3.26
N PRO A 159 16.42 -6.54 -3.03
CA PRO A 159 15.63 -7.14 -4.10
C PRO A 159 15.10 -6.12 -5.11
N LEU A 160 14.53 -5.00 -4.66
CA LEU A 160 14.02 -3.94 -5.52
C LEU A 160 15.12 -3.25 -6.32
N ASP A 161 16.30 -3.03 -5.75
CA ASP A 161 17.43 -2.46 -6.48
C ASP A 161 17.86 -3.36 -7.65
N LYS A 162 17.90 -4.69 -7.44
CA LYS A 162 18.18 -5.67 -8.51
C LYS A 162 17.10 -5.62 -9.59
N VAL A 163 15.83 -5.71 -9.18
CA VAL A 163 14.69 -5.68 -10.11
C VAL A 163 14.63 -4.37 -10.89
N ARG A 164 14.97 -3.24 -10.27
CA ARG A 164 15.05 -1.92 -10.94
C ARG A 164 16.09 -1.93 -12.07
N GLN A 165 17.24 -2.56 -11.86
CA GLN A 165 18.28 -2.69 -12.89
C GLN A 165 17.79 -3.56 -14.04
N GLU A 166 17.18 -4.71 -13.75
CA GLU A 166 16.62 -5.59 -14.78
C GLU A 166 15.51 -4.89 -15.57
N LEU A 167 14.58 -4.22 -14.89
CA LEU A 167 13.46 -3.51 -15.51
C LEU A 167 13.91 -2.43 -16.51
N ARG A 168 15.06 -1.78 -16.27
CA ARG A 168 15.65 -0.79 -17.20
C ARG A 168 16.17 -1.42 -18.48
N THR A 169 16.61 -2.68 -18.40
CA THR A 169 17.14 -3.44 -19.54
C THR A 169 16.06 -4.21 -20.30
N THR A 170 14.93 -4.48 -19.64
CA THR A 170 13.80 -5.19 -20.24
C THR A 170 13.04 -4.27 -21.20
N ASN A 171 13.04 -4.64 -22.48
CA ASN A 171 12.19 -4.00 -23.48
C ASN A 171 10.87 -4.76 -23.62
N PHE A 172 9.78 -4.12 -23.21
CA PHE A 172 8.44 -4.70 -23.27
C PHE A 172 7.79 -4.53 -24.66
N SER A 173 8.51 -3.95 -25.63
CA SER A 173 8.02 -3.69 -26.99
C SER A 173 8.12 -4.87 -27.97
N LYS A 174 8.23 -6.12 -27.50
CA LYS A 174 8.24 -7.30 -28.38
C LYS A 174 7.20 -8.33 -27.94
N GLU A 175 5.99 -8.21 -28.47
CA GLU A 175 5.14 -9.37 -28.69
C GLU A 175 5.62 -10.10 -29.96
N PRO A 176 5.77 -11.43 -29.97
CA PRO A 176 5.93 -12.19 -31.18
C PRO A 176 4.57 -12.39 -31.87
N GLY A 177 4.42 -11.75 -33.04
CA GLY A 177 3.66 -12.24 -34.20
C GLY A 177 2.22 -12.70 -33.98
N ALA A 178 1.27 -11.80 -34.21
CA ALA A 178 0.05 -12.20 -34.91
C ALA A 178 0.46 -12.61 -36.33
N GLY A 179 0.73 -13.91 -36.52
CA GLY A 179 0.80 -14.52 -37.84
C GLY A 179 -0.55 -14.32 -38.51
N HIS A 180 -0.60 -13.38 -39.45
CA HIS A 180 -1.68 -13.30 -40.41
C HIS A 180 -1.40 -14.40 -41.43
N ASP A 181 -2.00 -15.57 -41.22
CA ASP A 181 -2.03 -16.61 -42.25
C ASP A 181 -2.82 -16.06 -43.45
N ALA A 182 -2.21 -16.25 -44.62
CA ALA A 182 -2.68 -15.84 -45.93
C ALA A 182 -3.92 -16.62 -46.40
#